data_AF-D6AHD7-F1
#
_entry.id   AF-D6AHD7-F1
#
_cell.length_a   1.000
_cell.length_b   1.000
_cell.length_c   1.000
_cell.angle_alpha   90.00
_cell.angle_beta   90.00
_cell.angle_gamma   90.00
#
_symmetry.space_group_name_H-M   'P 1'
#
loop_
_entity.id
_entity.type
_entity.pdbx_description
1 polymer ?
#
loop_
_entity_poly.entity_id
_entity_poly.type
_entity_poly.pdbx_seq_one_letter_code
_entity_poly.pdbx_strand_id
1 'polypeptide(L)' 'MIGSMPAEPDLASRCNIEDLPVAAGAPLLGAVPAGAGALPGADFAAGAARWLAPELGGSWTPTRG' A
#
# COMPACT_ATOMS: atom_id res chain seq x y z
N MET A 1 0.81 -4.27 -14.33
CA MET A 1 1.46 -3.38 -13.33
C MET A 1 1.42 -4.13 -12.01
N ILE A 2 2.57 -4.33 -11.35
CA ILE A 2 2.65 -4.98 -10.02
C ILE A 2 2.52 -3.86 -8.96
N GLY A 3 1.61 -4.01 -8.01
CA GLY A 3 1.50 -3.13 -6.82
C GLY A 3 0.40 -2.05 -6.81
N SER A 4 -0.49 -1.96 -7.81
CA SER A 4 -1.62 -1.01 -7.73
C SER A 4 -2.82 -1.66 -7.02
N MET A 5 -3.26 -1.08 -5.90
CA MET A 5 -4.47 -1.53 -5.21
C MET A 5 -5.69 -0.74 -5.76
N PRO A 6 -6.60 -1.37 -6.55
CA PRO A 6 -7.85 -0.74 -7.00
C PRO A 6 -8.78 -0.27 -5.85
N ALA A 7 -9.67 0.68 -6.15
CA ALA A 7 -10.61 1.25 -5.17
C ALA A 7 -11.67 0.24 -4.70
N GLU A 8 -11.99 -0.76 -5.51
CA GLU A 8 -12.80 -1.92 -5.15
C GLU A 8 -11.95 -3.20 -5.36
N PRO A 9 -11.43 -3.81 -4.28
CA PRO A 9 -10.66 -5.05 -4.36
C PRO A 9 -11.57 -6.21 -4.76
N ASP A 10 -11.26 -6.87 -5.89
CA ASP A 10 -11.74 -8.23 -6.14
C ASP A 10 -10.97 -9.26 -5.30
N LEU A 11 -11.44 -10.50 -5.30
CA LEU A 11 -10.85 -11.60 -4.53
C LEU A 11 -9.39 -11.88 -4.88
N ALA A 12 -9.00 -11.68 -6.15
CA ALA A 12 -7.62 -11.87 -6.60
C ALA A 12 -6.68 -10.79 -6.04
N SER A 13 -7.18 -9.56 -5.84
CA SER A 13 -6.42 -8.45 -5.28
C SER A 13 -6.19 -8.57 -3.77
N ARG A 14 -7.01 -9.34 -3.04
CA ARG A 14 -6.85 -9.58 -1.60
C ARG A 14 -5.78 -10.63 -1.28
N CYS A 15 -5.67 -11.69 -2.08
CA CYS A 15 -4.62 -12.71 -1.92
C CYS A 15 -3.21 -12.10 -2.02
N ASN A 16 -3.00 -11.11 -2.88
CA ASN A 16 -1.67 -10.53 -3.07
C ASN A 16 -1.11 -9.84 -1.82
N ILE A 17 -1.93 -9.22 -0.95
CA ILE A 17 -1.40 -8.50 0.23
C ILE A 17 -0.89 -9.46 1.30
N GLU A 18 -1.54 -10.62 1.45
CA GLU A 18 -1.14 -11.67 2.39
C GLU A 18 -0.01 -12.54 1.83
N ASP A 19 0.06 -12.73 0.50
CA ASP A 19 1.07 -13.56 -0.17
C ASP A 19 2.35 -12.79 -0.53
N LEU A 20 2.30 -11.47 -0.70
CA LEU A 20 3.47 -10.65 -1.06
C LEU A 20 4.62 -10.77 -0.05
N PRO A 21 4.38 -10.75 1.28
CA PRO A 21 5.45 -10.97 2.25
C PRO A 21 6.09 -12.36 2.15
N VAL A 22 5.29 -13.38 1.82
CA VAL A 22 5.75 -14.76 1.65
C VAL A 22 6.59 -14.92 0.39
N ALA A 23 6.17 -14.31 -0.73
CA ALA A 23 6.92 -14.33 -1.99
C ALA A 23 8.18 -13.44 -1.96
N ALA A 24 8.13 -12.31 -1.24
CA ALA A 24 9.26 -11.37 -1.13
C ALA A 24 10.26 -11.72 -0.01
N GLY A 25 9.88 -12.61 0.93
CA GLY A 25 10.68 -12.91 2.11
C GLY A 25 10.89 -11.72 3.06
N ALA A 26 10.05 -10.69 2.93
CA ALA A 26 10.17 -9.41 3.63
C ALA A 26 8.79 -8.82 3.95
N PRO A 27 8.64 -8.06 5.04
CA PRO A 27 7.37 -7.44 5.37
C PRO A 27 6.97 -6.40 4.31
N LEU A 28 5.66 -6.25 4.09
CA LEU A 28 5.14 -5.16 3.29
C LEU A 28 5.36 -3.83 4.04
N LEU A 29 6.03 -2.86 3.41
CA LEU A 29 6.35 -1.56 4.01
C LEU A 29 5.36 -0.44 3.60
N GLY A 30 4.25 -0.79 2.96
CA GLY A 30 3.24 0.19 2.57
C GLY A 30 2.32 -0.27 1.45
N ALA A 31 1.22 0.46 1.28
CA ALA A 31 0.26 0.30 0.19
C ALA A 31 -0.17 1.69 -0.31
N VAL A 32 0.23 2.03 -1.53
CA VAL A 32 -0.13 3.30 -2.17
C VAL A 32 -1.48 3.14 -2.89
N PRO A 33 -2.47 4.01 -2.65
CA PRO A 33 -3.76 3.95 -3.34
C PRO A 33 -3.59 4.09 -4.85
N ALA A 34 -4.38 3.34 -5.62
CA ALA A 34 -4.49 3.59 -7.05
C ALA A 34 -4.88 5.06 -7.32
N GLY A 35 -4.26 5.67 -8.32
CA GLY A 35 -4.50 7.06 -8.68
C GLY A 35 -3.73 8.09 -7.84
N ALA A 36 -2.94 7.69 -6.83
CA ALA A 36 -2.14 8.62 -6.03
C ALA A 36 -1.24 9.53 -6.88
N GLY A 37 -0.71 9.04 -8.00
CA GLY A 37 0.12 9.82 -8.93
C GLY A 37 -0.60 10.99 -9.63
N ALA A 38 -1.92 11.06 -9.55
CA ALA A 38 -2.72 12.16 -10.10
C ALA A 38 -3.11 13.22 -9.05
N LEU A 39 -2.77 13.00 -7.77
CA LEU A 39 -3.08 13.96 -6.70
C LEU A 39 -2.25 15.24 -6.84
N PRO A 40 -2.83 16.42 -6.49
CA PRO A 40 -2.04 17.62 -6.23
C PRO A 40 -0.96 17.34 -5.20
N GLY A 41 0.22 17.98 -5.33
CA GLY A 41 1.37 17.69 -4.48
C GLY A 41 1.10 17.81 -2.98
N ALA A 42 0.26 18.76 -2.57
CA ALA A 42 -0.14 18.92 -1.16
C ALA A 42 -0.95 17.71 -0.65
N ASP A 43 -1.90 17.23 -1.44
CA ASP A 43 -2.75 16.08 -1.09
C ASP A 43 -1.97 14.77 -1.13
N PHE A 44 -1.03 14.65 -2.07
CA PHE A 44 -0.08 13.55 -2.11
C PHE A 44 0.80 13.53 -0.85
N ALA A 45 1.38 14.68 -0.46
CA ALA A 45 2.25 14.77 0.71
C ALA A 45 1.49 14.48 2.02
N ALA A 46 0.29 15.02 2.17
CA ALA A 46 -0.60 14.70 3.30
C ALA A 46 -1.03 13.22 3.29
N GLY A 47 -1.02 12.58 2.12
CA GLY A 47 -1.28 11.18 1.87
C GLY A 47 -0.14 10.24 2.23
N ALA A 48 1.08 10.56 1.81
CA ALA A 48 2.19 9.62 1.79
C ALA A 48 2.47 8.97 3.15
N ALA A 49 2.37 9.75 4.24
CA ALA A 49 2.63 9.27 5.59
C ALA A 49 1.67 8.16 6.05
N ARG A 50 0.45 8.06 5.48
CA ARG A 50 -0.52 7.00 5.83
C ARG A 50 -0.44 5.78 4.93
N TRP A 51 0.38 5.82 3.88
CA TRP A 51 0.56 4.74 2.91
C TRP A 51 1.82 3.92 3.18
N LEU A 52 2.78 4.50 3.90
CA LEU A 52 4.07 3.90 4.19
C LEU A 52 4.15 3.46 5.66
N ALA A 53 4.92 2.42 5.92
CA ALA A 53 5.20 1.90 7.26
C ALA A 53 6.19 2.82 8.02
N PRO A 54 6.29 2.68 9.35
CA PRO A 54 7.18 3.49 10.17
C PRO A 54 8.66 3.43 9.76
N GLU A 55 9.13 2.30 9.21
CA GLU A 55 10.49 2.13 8.70
C GLU A 55 10.83 3.09 7.54
N LEU A 56 9.80 3.56 6.83
CA LEU A 56 9.90 4.55 5.76
C LEU A 56 9.37 5.94 6.19
N GLY A 57 9.15 6.15 7.50
CA GLY A 57 8.69 7.42 8.06
C GLY A 57 7.17 7.65 8.00
N GLY A 58 6.39 6.59 7.73
CA GLY A 58 4.93 6.65 7.75
C GLY A 58 4.30 6.07 9.01
N SER A 59 3.01 5.75 8.91
CA SER A 59 2.16 5.30 10.02
C SER A 59 1.30 4.09 9.65
N TRP A 60 1.46 3.57 8.43
CA TRP A 60 0.69 2.43 7.94
C TRP A 60 1.07 1.15 8.68
N THR A 61 0.05 0.39 9.07
CA THR A 61 0.22 -0.96 9.62
C THR A 61 -0.65 -1.93 8.82
N PRO A 62 -0.13 -3.08 8.38
CA PRO A 62 -0.97 -4.11 7.80
C PRO A 62 -1.98 -4.60 8.85
N THR A 63 -3.26 -4.58 8.52
CA THR A 63 -4.28 -5.21 9.36
C THR A 63 -3.97 -6.71 9.38
N ARG A 64 -3.61 -7.26 10.55
CA ARG A 64 -3.50 -8.72 10.71
C ARG A 64 -4.88 -9.33 10.50
N GLY A 65 -5.06 -10.09 9.42
CA GLY A 65 -6.11 -11.10 9.30
C GLY A 65 -5.86 -12.26 10.26
#